data_AF-A0A8C7XF18-F1
#
_entry.id   AF-A0A8C7XF18-F1
#
_cell.length_a   1.000
_cell.length_b   1.000
_cell.length_c   1.000
_cell.angle_alpha   90.00
_cell.angle_beta   90.00
_cell.angle_gamma   90.00
#
_symmetry.space_group_name_H-M   'P 1'
#
loop_
_entity.id
_entity.type
_entity.pdbx_description
1 polymer ?
#
loop_
_entity_poly.entity_id
_entity_poly.type
_entity_poly.pdbx_seq_one_letter_code
_entity_poly.pdbx_strand_id
1 'polypeptide(L)'
;CIITWCKNRTLLLFFSNLSCPTAEQADQKFRCERDELADLVEDFKHAGVIGSHWRGLTLYKMSFSGSQLVDWLHKEKGMARDDARNTGLALLQKKYMVGVHGGGLKGSSFGTDKDATETLYRLLEDNPHSSLNAGRTASCNPIRAAELSLLLREMILKLFSDHLSADGKSVDYKGMSANPAFERYCDLAIQLQRVELLSLSREEKLAFFINIYNALVIHGYLRLGAPTNWWHRYRFFNYVSYLIGGEVFTLQDIENGVLRGNRKGMAQLRRPFSKTDPRLQVALPDVEPLIHFALNCGAKGCPPIKTYTPQDIDSQLRTAAEAFLENDDACVVDSGKGEVQLSQIFKWYRADFGGTDEKLLKWVLDHMSDSPKKTSLQGILSGGKTKVSFLPYDWSSNSSH
;
A
#
# COMPACT_ATOMS: atom_id res chain seq x y z
N CYS A 1 -19.85 17.29 -6.83
CA CYS A 1 -20.16 17.23 -8.27
C CYS A 1 -19.57 15.96 -8.89
N ILE A 2 -20.30 14.84 -8.83
CA ILE A 2 -19.95 13.56 -9.51
C ILE A 2 -20.37 13.61 -11.01
N ILE A 3 -20.70 14.80 -11.54
CA ILE A 3 -21.63 14.97 -12.66
C ILE A 3 -20.98 14.83 -14.04
N THR A 4 -19.66 14.80 -14.18
CA THR A 4 -19.04 14.90 -15.51
C THR A 4 -18.24 13.69 -15.99
N TRP A 5 -18.05 12.66 -15.16
CA TRP A 5 -17.36 11.43 -15.60
C TRP A 5 -18.26 10.45 -16.39
N CYS A 6 -19.58 10.64 -16.39
CA CYS A 6 -20.55 9.73 -17.04
C CYS A 6 -21.37 10.37 -18.18
N LYS A 7 -20.93 11.47 -18.81
CA LYS A 7 -21.68 12.12 -19.90
C LYS A 7 -21.10 12.01 -21.31
N ASN A 8 -19.87 11.51 -21.50
CA ASN A 8 -19.37 11.21 -22.84
C ASN A 8 -19.49 9.72 -23.17
N ARG A 9 -20.53 9.39 -23.95
CA ARG A 9 -20.74 8.06 -24.57
C ARG A 9 -19.53 7.56 -25.38
N THR A 10 -18.61 8.45 -25.75
CA THR A 10 -17.40 8.11 -26.51
C THR A 10 -16.31 7.44 -25.65
N LEU A 11 -16.23 7.73 -24.35
CA LEU A 11 -15.28 7.06 -23.44
C LEU A 11 -15.77 5.67 -23.01
N LEU A 12 -17.09 5.50 -22.87
CA LEU A 12 -17.71 4.18 -22.65
C LEU A 12 -17.39 3.17 -23.78
N LEU A 13 -17.20 3.64 -25.02
CA LEU A 13 -16.82 2.78 -26.15
C LEU A 13 -15.34 2.37 -26.15
N PHE A 14 -14.47 3.10 -25.45
CA PHE A 14 -13.09 2.66 -25.21
C PHE A 14 -13.00 1.65 -24.06
N PHE A 15 -13.95 1.70 -23.10
CA PHE A 15 -14.04 0.74 -22.00
C PHE A 15 -14.80 -0.54 -22.35
N SER A 16 -15.53 -0.61 -23.46
CA SER A 16 -16.23 -1.83 -23.90
C SER A 16 -15.33 -2.86 -24.59
N ASN A 17 -14.09 -2.51 -24.93
CA ASN A 17 -13.14 -3.40 -25.60
C ASN A 17 -12.01 -3.93 -24.69
N LEU A 18 -12.03 -3.59 -23.40
CA LEU A 18 -11.25 -4.29 -22.40
C LEU A 18 -12.15 -5.36 -21.80
N SER A 19 -12.01 -6.58 -22.30
CA SER A 19 -12.60 -7.76 -21.69
C SER A 19 -12.17 -7.82 -20.22
N CYS A 20 -13.06 -7.45 -19.30
CA CYS A 20 -12.87 -7.80 -17.90
C CYS A 20 -12.77 -9.32 -17.84
N PRO A 21 -11.70 -9.89 -17.25
CA PRO A 21 -11.63 -11.32 -17.08
C PRO A 21 -12.86 -11.79 -16.31
N THR A 22 -13.52 -12.85 -16.77
CA THR A 22 -14.66 -13.42 -16.07
C THR A 22 -14.23 -13.92 -14.68
N ALA A 23 -15.19 -14.11 -13.77
CA ALA A 23 -14.92 -14.61 -12.42
C ALA A 23 -14.07 -15.89 -12.41
N GLU A 24 -14.23 -16.74 -13.42
CA GLU A 24 -13.48 -17.98 -13.64
C GLU A 24 -12.03 -17.73 -14.09
N GLN A 25 -11.74 -16.64 -14.80
CA GLN A 25 -10.38 -16.30 -15.27
C GLN A 25 -9.49 -15.72 -14.16
N ALA A 26 -10.08 -15.02 -13.19
CA ALA A 26 -9.37 -14.60 -11.98
C ALA A 26 -9.17 -15.76 -10.98
N ASP A 27 -10.14 -16.69 -10.90
CA ASP A 27 -10.06 -17.89 -10.04
C ASP A 27 -8.93 -18.86 -10.47
N GLN A 28 -8.49 -18.82 -11.73
CA GLN A 28 -7.39 -19.64 -12.23
C GLN A 28 -5.97 -19.06 -12.02
N LYS A 29 -5.83 -17.81 -11.57
CA LYS A 29 -4.56 -17.06 -11.74
C LYS A 29 -3.60 -17.15 -10.56
N PHE A 30 -4.07 -17.42 -9.34
CA PHE A 30 -3.20 -17.69 -8.18
C PHE A 30 -3.44 -19.09 -7.63
N ARG A 31 -2.52 -20.00 -7.92
CA ARG A 31 -2.48 -21.31 -7.26
C ARG A 31 -1.40 -21.26 -6.20
N CYS A 32 -1.81 -21.27 -4.93
CA CYS A 32 -0.88 -21.39 -3.82
C CYS A 32 -0.12 -22.72 -3.93
N GLU A 33 1.14 -22.65 -4.36
CA GLU A 33 2.09 -23.73 -4.15
C GLU A 33 2.59 -23.60 -2.72
N ARG A 34 2.33 -24.62 -1.90
CA ARG A 34 2.68 -24.59 -0.47
C ARG A 34 4.20 -24.66 -0.31
N ASP A 35 4.75 -23.76 0.49
CA ASP A 35 6.18 -23.78 0.83
C ASP A 35 6.49 -24.95 1.76
N GLU A 36 7.61 -25.62 1.53
CA GLU A 36 8.06 -26.81 2.26
C GLU A 36 8.19 -26.58 3.79
N LEU A 37 8.46 -25.35 4.24
CA LEU A 37 8.57 -25.02 5.66
C LEU A 37 7.24 -24.60 6.28
N ALA A 38 6.17 -24.44 5.49
CA ALA A 38 4.89 -23.98 6.00
C ALA A 38 4.29 -24.96 7.02
N ASP A 39 4.34 -26.26 6.74
CA ASP A 39 3.82 -27.28 7.65
C ASP A 39 4.65 -27.38 8.93
N LEU A 40 5.96 -27.19 8.83
CA LEU A 40 6.84 -27.10 10.00
C LEU A 40 6.45 -25.92 10.91
N VAL A 41 6.13 -24.76 10.32
CA VAL A 41 5.70 -23.59 11.08
C VAL A 41 4.34 -23.82 11.73
N GLU A 42 3.39 -24.44 11.02
CA GLU A 42 2.10 -24.82 11.60
C GLU A 42 2.26 -25.81 12.77
N ASP A 43 3.12 -26.81 12.63
CA ASP A 43 3.44 -27.73 13.72
C ASP A 43 4.08 -27.01 14.92
N PHE A 44 4.99 -26.07 14.65
CA PHE A 44 5.69 -25.32 15.69
C PHE A 44 4.75 -24.46 16.54
N LYS A 45 3.71 -23.88 15.93
CA LYS A 45 2.68 -23.09 16.65
C LYS A 45 1.96 -23.91 17.71
N HIS A 46 1.73 -25.19 17.44
CA HIS A 46 1.02 -26.10 18.33
C HIS A 46 1.96 -26.85 19.30
N ALA A 47 3.28 -26.64 19.20
CA ALA A 47 4.28 -27.35 20.00
C ALA A 47 4.38 -26.88 21.46
N GLY A 48 3.71 -25.78 21.83
CA GLY A 48 3.80 -25.21 23.19
C GLY A 48 5.14 -24.54 23.50
N VAL A 49 5.99 -24.31 22.49
CA VAL A 49 7.31 -23.67 22.63
C VAL A 49 7.19 -22.14 22.66
N ILE A 50 6.22 -21.58 21.92
CA ILE A 50 6.01 -20.14 21.83
C ILE A 50 5.37 -19.64 23.12
N GLY A 51 6.00 -18.67 23.76
CA GLY A 51 5.60 -18.16 25.06
C GLY A 51 5.82 -16.67 25.22
N SER A 52 6.09 -16.23 26.44
CA SER A 52 6.46 -14.84 26.75
C SER A 52 7.79 -14.81 27.47
N HIS A 53 8.71 -13.96 27.00
CA HIS A 53 10.07 -13.89 27.54
C HIS A 53 10.39 -12.46 27.97
N TRP A 54 10.99 -12.30 29.15
CA TRP A 54 11.49 -11.02 29.62
C TRP A 54 12.95 -10.84 29.20
N ARG A 55 13.30 -9.68 28.66
CA ARG A 55 14.69 -9.22 28.53
C ARG A 55 14.77 -7.80 29.10
N GLY A 56 15.52 -7.65 30.20
CA GLY A 56 15.52 -6.42 30.98
C GLY A 56 14.11 -6.05 31.45
N LEU A 57 13.66 -4.85 31.10
CA LEU A 57 12.32 -4.31 31.46
C LEU A 57 11.26 -4.57 30.38
N THR A 58 11.59 -5.27 29.29
CA THR A 58 10.68 -5.47 28.17
C THR A 58 10.17 -6.90 28.12
N LEU A 59 8.84 -7.05 28.07
CA LEU A 59 8.15 -8.33 27.89
C LEU A 59 7.90 -8.58 26.39
N TYR A 60 8.48 -9.67 25.89
CA TYR A 60 8.31 -10.15 24.53
C TYR A 60 7.26 -11.25 24.50
N LYS A 61 6.00 -10.88 24.26
CA LYS A 61 4.90 -11.83 24.03
C LYS A 61 5.09 -12.57 22.70
N MET A 62 4.54 -13.78 22.62
CA MET A 62 4.59 -14.66 21.44
C MET A 62 6.02 -14.73 20.88
N SER A 63 6.94 -15.16 21.74
CA SER A 63 8.37 -15.26 21.39
C SER A 63 8.95 -16.59 21.85
N PHE A 64 10.10 -16.94 21.28
CA PHE A 64 10.88 -18.13 21.58
C PHE A 64 12.37 -17.85 21.33
N SER A 65 13.28 -18.56 22.00
CA SER A 65 14.71 -18.46 21.72
C SER A 65 15.13 -19.35 20.55
N GLY A 66 16.26 -19.03 19.91
CA GLY A 66 16.86 -19.91 18.92
C GLY A 66 17.15 -21.31 19.46
N SER A 67 17.60 -21.41 20.72
CA SER A 67 17.82 -22.68 21.41
C SER A 67 16.54 -23.50 21.58
N GLN A 68 15.42 -22.88 21.95
CA GLN A 68 14.12 -23.55 22.07
C GLN A 68 13.64 -24.13 20.74
N LEU A 69 13.80 -23.38 19.63
CA LEU A 69 13.48 -23.88 18.30
C LEU A 69 14.37 -25.07 17.92
N VAL A 70 15.69 -24.97 18.11
CA VAL A 70 16.64 -26.05 17.79
C VAL A 70 16.35 -27.31 18.62
N ASP A 71 16.07 -27.15 19.91
CA ASP A 71 15.75 -28.28 20.79
C ASP A 71 14.44 -28.96 20.40
N TRP A 72 13.42 -28.19 20.00
CA TRP A 72 12.17 -28.75 19.48
C TRP A 72 12.39 -29.51 18.16
N LEU A 73 13.09 -28.92 17.20
CA LEU A 73 13.44 -29.59 15.93
C LEU A 73 14.22 -30.88 16.16
N HIS A 74 15.14 -30.88 17.11
CA HIS A 74 15.93 -32.06 17.44
C HIS A 74 15.08 -33.17 18.10
N LYS A 75 14.27 -32.82 19.11
CA LYS A 75 13.53 -33.79 19.91
C LYS A 75 12.26 -34.29 19.22
N GLU A 76 11.47 -33.38 18.65
CA GLU A 76 10.14 -33.69 18.12
C GLU A 76 10.15 -33.96 16.60
N LYS A 77 11.13 -33.42 15.87
CA LYS A 77 11.28 -33.63 14.42
C LYS A 77 12.47 -34.53 14.06
N GLY A 78 13.24 -35.00 15.05
CA GLY A 78 14.34 -35.94 14.85
C GLY A 78 15.52 -35.38 14.05
N MET A 79 15.63 -34.05 13.92
CA MET A 79 16.70 -33.42 13.13
C MET A 79 18.04 -33.47 13.89
N ALA A 80 19.15 -33.65 13.18
CA ALA A 80 20.46 -33.39 13.77
C ALA A 80 20.56 -31.91 14.18
N ARG A 81 21.34 -31.59 15.21
CA ARG A 81 21.40 -30.21 15.73
C ARG A 81 21.88 -29.19 14.70
N ASP A 82 22.79 -29.59 13.80
CA ASP A 82 23.26 -28.71 12.73
C ASP A 82 22.17 -28.49 11.66
N ASP A 83 21.41 -29.53 11.30
CA ASP A 83 20.26 -29.40 10.39
C ASP A 83 19.14 -28.55 11.00
N ALA A 84 18.91 -28.67 12.31
CA ALA A 84 17.96 -27.84 13.04
C ALA A 84 18.39 -26.35 13.03
N ARG A 85 19.69 -26.06 13.12
CA ARG A 85 20.22 -24.70 12.97
C ARG A 85 20.04 -24.17 11.56
N ASN A 86 20.34 -24.98 10.56
CA ASN A 86 20.14 -24.63 9.15
C ASN A 86 18.66 -24.37 8.85
N THR A 87 17.76 -25.16 9.42
CA THR A 87 16.31 -24.97 9.33
C THR A 87 15.87 -23.65 9.97
N GLY A 88 16.41 -23.32 11.17
CA GLY A 88 16.18 -22.02 11.79
C GLY A 88 16.66 -20.85 10.93
N LEU A 89 17.83 -20.97 10.30
CA LEU A 89 18.32 -19.97 9.35
C LEU A 89 17.40 -19.85 8.13
N ALA A 90 16.93 -20.97 7.58
CA ALA A 90 16.01 -20.98 6.44
C ALA A 90 14.67 -20.31 6.79
N LEU A 91 14.13 -20.53 7.99
CA LEU A 91 12.92 -19.86 8.48
C LEU A 91 13.08 -18.33 8.55
N LEU A 92 14.25 -17.83 8.97
CA LEU A 92 14.56 -16.39 8.94
C LEU A 92 14.65 -15.85 7.51
N GLN A 93 15.42 -16.53 6.65
CA GLN A 93 15.64 -16.12 5.27
C GLN A 93 14.33 -16.11 4.46
N LYS A 94 13.46 -17.10 4.69
CA LYS A 94 12.13 -17.20 4.10
C LYS A 94 11.08 -16.32 4.80
N LYS A 95 11.47 -15.49 5.78
CA LYS A 95 10.61 -14.52 6.49
C LYS A 95 9.43 -15.16 7.24
N TYR A 96 9.59 -16.38 7.75
CA TYR A 96 8.61 -16.99 8.67
C TYR A 96 8.74 -16.46 10.09
N MET A 97 9.94 -16.03 10.47
CA MET A 97 10.20 -15.44 11.78
C MET A 97 11.13 -14.24 11.66
N VAL A 98 11.12 -13.42 12.70
CA VAL A 98 11.95 -12.22 12.84
C VAL A 98 12.57 -12.17 14.23
N GLY A 99 13.77 -11.61 14.33
CA GLY A 99 14.38 -11.30 15.62
C GLY A 99 13.63 -10.16 16.31
N VAL A 100 13.45 -10.25 17.63
CA VAL A 100 12.70 -9.22 18.40
C VAL A 100 13.59 -8.13 19.03
N HIS A 101 14.91 -8.25 18.91
CA HIS A 101 15.89 -7.23 19.33
C HIS A 101 16.71 -6.74 18.12
N GLY A 102 16.81 -5.42 17.95
CA GLY A 102 17.57 -4.78 16.87
C GLY A 102 16.77 -4.67 15.58
N GLY A 103 16.66 -3.45 15.04
CA GLY A 103 15.79 -3.16 13.89
C GLY A 103 16.16 -3.94 12.62
N GLY A 104 15.18 -4.69 12.12
CA GLY A 104 15.20 -5.35 10.82
C GLY A 104 16.16 -6.53 10.68
N LEU A 105 16.05 -7.21 9.54
CA LEU A 105 16.89 -8.32 9.04
C LEU A 105 18.38 -7.94 8.85
N LYS A 106 18.99 -7.18 9.76
CA LYS A 106 20.43 -6.88 9.73
C LYS A 106 21.21 -8.08 10.25
N GLY A 107 21.66 -8.92 9.32
CA GLY A 107 22.70 -9.92 9.56
C GLY A 107 22.30 -10.97 10.58
N SER A 108 21.11 -11.55 10.44
CA SER A 108 20.59 -12.58 11.35
C SER A 108 21.41 -13.88 11.20
N SER A 109 22.53 -13.96 11.91
CA SER A 109 23.19 -15.22 12.21
C SER A 109 22.29 -16.02 13.14
N PHE A 110 21.71 -17.11 12.65
CA PHE A 110 20.99 -18.05 13.51
C PHE A 110 22.00 -18.99 14.19
N GLY A 111 22.14 -18.89 15.51
CA GLY A 111 22.79 -19.91 16.33
C GLY A 111 24.30 -20.16 16.11
N THR A 112 25.06 -19.23 15.53
CA THR A 112 26.53 -19.40 15.35
C THR A 112 27.34 -19.03 16.60
N ASP A 113 26.87 -18.07 17.40
CA ASP A 113 27.49 -17.65 18.66
C ASP A 113 26.55 -17.86 19.86
N LYS A 114 27.10 -17.91 21.08
CA LYS A 114 26.30 -18.07 22.32
C LYS A 114 25.18 -17.02 22.44
N ASP A 115 25.40 -15.81 21.93
CA ASP A 115 24.40 -14.74 21.93
C ASP A 115 23.28 -14.98 20.89
N ALA A 116 23.59 -15.67 19.78
CA ALA A 116 22.63 -15.99 18.73
C ALA A 116 21.65 -17.11 19.14
N THR A 117 22.06 -18.02 20.04
CA THR A 117 21.17 -19.06 20.60
C THR A 117 20.17 -18.50 21.61
N GLU A 118 20.54 -17.43 22.32
CA GLU A 118 19.69 -16.72 23.28
C GLU A 118 18.87 -15.59 22.64
N THR A 119 19.12 -15.29 21.37
CA THR A 119 18.31 -14.33 20.63
C THR A 119 16.87 -14.80 20.59
N LEU A 120 15.97 -13.87 20.91
CA LEU A 120 14.54 -14.10 20.87
C LEU A 120 14.01 -13.81 19.46
N TYR A 121 13.16 -14.71 18.99
CA TYR A 121 12.47 -14.66 17.73
C TYR A 121 10.97 -14.67 17.96
N ARG A 122 10.24 -14.29 16.91
CA ARG A 122 8.78 -14.31 16.85
C ARG A 122 8.36 -14.71 15.44
N LEU A 123 7.29 -15.49 15.31
CA LEU A 123 6.69 -15.77 14.01
C LEU A 123 6.12 -14.48 13.40
N LEU A 124 6.31 -14.30 12.10
CA LEU A 124 5.94 -13.03 11.46
C LEU A 124 4.44 -12.72 11.60
N GLU A 125 3.59 -13.75 11.58
CA GLU A 125 2.15 -13.62 11.77
C GLU A 125 1.76 -13.15 13.19
N ASP A 126 2.59 -13.42 14.21
CA ASP A 126 2.34 -13.06 15.61
C ASP A 126 2.75 -11.60 15.92
N ASN A 127 2.95 -10.80 14.87
CA ASN A 127 3.37 -9.43 15.02
C ASN A 127 2.43 -8.67 15.98
N PRO A 128 2.96 -7.97 16.99
CA PRO A 128 2.15 -7.27 17.98
C PRO A 128 1.40 -6.06 17.39
N HIS A 129 1.76 -5.61 16.18
CA HIS A 129 1.02 -4.61 15.44
C HIS A 129 -0.21 -5.28 14.81
N SER A 130 -1.38 -4.68 15.03
CA SER A 130 -2.67 -5.17 14.53
C SER A 130 -2.85 -4.94 13.02
N SER A 131 -1.88 -5.40 12.22
CA SER A 131 -1.94 -5.36 10.76
C SER A 131 -3.05 -6.28 10.25
N LEU A 132 -3.74 -5.84 9.20
CA LEU A 132 -4.96 -6.50 8.72
C LEU A 132 -4.71 -7.86 8.05
N ASN A 133 -3.44 -8.20 7.77
CA ASN A 133 -3.02 -9.46 7.20
C ASN A 133 -2.10 -10.28 8.13
N ALA A 134 -2.11 -9.99 9.44
CA ALA A 134 -1.40 -10.76 10.47
C ALA A 134 -2.27 -11.90 11.04
N GLY A 135 -1.72 -12.69 11.96
CA GLY A 135 -2.41 -13.78 12.68
C GLY A 135 -2.61 -15.09 11.89
N ARG A 136 -2.17 -15.13 10.64
CA ARG A 136 -2.15 -16.35 9.80
C ARG A 136 -0.87 -16.43 8.99
N THR A 137 -0.35 -17.64 8.82
CA THR A 137 0.90 -17.93 8.13
C THR A 137 0.75 -17.70 6.63
N ALA A 138 1.68 -16.98 6.03
CA ALA A 138 1.88 -16.98 4.58
C ALA A 138 2.48 -18.31 4.12
N SER A 139 1.64 -19.33 3.97
CA SER A 139 2.05 -20.71 3.69
C SER A 139 2.48 -20.96 2.24
N CYS A 140 2.25 -20.04 1.30
CA CYS A 140 2.58 -20.25 -0.11
C CYS A 140 4.04 -19.85 -0.41
N ASN A 141 4.63 -20.43 -1.45
CA ASN A 141 5.84 -19.92 -2.07
C ASN A 141 5.61 -18.47 -2.52
N PRO A 142 6.50 -17.52 -2.16
CA PRO A 142 6.35 -16.13 -2.58
C PRO A 142 6.37 -16.00 -4.11
N ILE A 143 5.36 -15.34 -4.66
CA ILE A 143 5.34 -14.91 -6.07
C ILE A 143 5.91 -13.49 -6.22
N ARG A 144 6.07 -13.02 -7.45
CA ARG A 144 6.57 -11.65 -7.70
C ARG A 144 5.64 -10.62 -7.07
N ALA A 145 6.22 -9.61 -6.41
CA ALA A 145 5.47 -8.56 -5.73
C ALA A 145 4.47 -7.86 -6.67
N ALA A 146 4.92 -7.50 -7.87
CA ALA A 146 4.07 -6.88 -8.88
C ALA A 146 2.83 -7.74 -9.20
N GLU A 147 3.03 -9.04 -9.43
CA GLU A 147 1.94 -10.00 -9.72
C GLU A 147 0.95 -10.10 -8.56
N LEU A 148 1.43 -10.24 -7.32
CA LEU A 148 0.55 -10.29 -6.15
C LEU A 148 -0.26 -9.01 -5.96
N SER A 149 0.34 -7.84 -6.20
CA SER A 149 -0.36 -6.56 -6.11
C SER A 149 -1.44 -6.40 -7.19
N LEU A 150 -1.21 -6.94 -8.39
CA LEU A 150 -2.21 -6.96 -9.46
C LEU A 150 -3.39 -7.85 -9.07
N LEU A 151 -3.13 -9.04 -8.55
CA LEU A 151 -4.18 -9.97 -8.10
C LEU A 151 -5.06 -9.36 -7.00
N LEU A 152 -4.43 -8.80 -5.96
CA LEU A 152 -5.15 -8.10 -4.88
C LEU A 152 -6.00 -6.95 -5.43
N ARG A 153 -5.43 -6.20 -6.38
CA ARG A 153 -6.10 -5.05 -6.98
C ARG A 153 -7.27 -5.45 -7.88
N GLU A 154 -7.10 -6.45 -8.73
CA GLU A 154 -8.16 -6.99 -9.59
C GLU A 154 -9.33 -7.51 -8.72
N MET A 155 -9.03 -8.22 -7.63
CA MET A 155 -10.05 -8.73 -6.72
C MET A 155 -10.82 -7.63 -5.99
N ILE A 156 -10.14 -6.61 -5.45
CA ILE A 156 -10.82 -5.52 -4.75
C ILE A 156 -11.67 -4.69 -5.70
N LEU A 157 -11.20 -4.50 -6.95
CA LEU A 157 -11.95 -3.81 -7.99
C LEU A 157 -13.22 -4.54 -8.39
N LYS A 158 -13.13 -5.86 -8.56
CA LYS A 158 -14.29 -6.70 -8.84
C LYS A 158 -15.32 -6.61 -7.72
N LEU A 159 -14.87 -6.81 -6.47
CA LEU A 159 -15.74 -6.67 -5.30
C LEU A 159 -16.39 -5.27 -5.25
N PHE A 160 -15.63 -4.22 -5.56
CA PHE A 160 -16.15 -2.86 -5.57
C PHE A 160 -17.22 -2.67 -6.66
N SER A 161 -16.99 -3.20 -7.86
CA SER A 161 -17.94 -3.17 -8.98
C SER A 161 -19.24 -3.91 -8.65
N ASP A 162 -19.14 -5.07 -7.99
CA ASP A 162 -20.30 -5.90 -7.64
C ASP A 162 -21.20 -5.25 -6.57
N HIS A 163 -20.68 -4.28 -5.81
CA HIS A 163 -21.39 -3.61 -4.72
C HIS A 163 -21.55 -2.10 -4.94
N LEU A 164 -21.28 -1.62 -6.16
CA LEU A 164 -21.48 -0.22 -6.53
C LEU A 164 -22.98 0.03 -6.83
N SER A 165 -23.52 1.14 -6.33
CA SER A 165 -24.90 1.55 -6.64
C SER A 165 -25.09 1.75 -8.14
N ALA A 166 -26.32 1.57 -8.62
CA ALA A 166 -26.66 1.76 -10.04
C ALA A 166 -26.32 3.15 -10.57
N ASP A 167 -26.29 4.17 -9.70
CA ASP A 167 -25.90 5.53 -10.05
C ASP A 167 -24.39 5.82 -9.92
N GLY A 168 -23.60 4.83 -9.49
CA GLY A 168 -22.15 4.89 -9.35
C GLY A 168 -21.65 5.75 -8.19
N LYS A 169 -22.53 6.17 -7.27
CA LYS A 169 -22.20 7.19 -6.25
C LYS A 169 -21.94 6.63 -4.86
N SER A 170 -22.40 5.43 -4.55
CA SER A 170 -22.22 4.81 -3.24
C SER A 170 -21.88 3.34 -3.38
N VAL A 171 -21.16 2.82 -2.39
CA VAL A 171 -20.71 1.43 -2.35
C VAL A 171 -21.29 0.77 -1.11
N ASP A 172 -21.90 -0.40 -1.28
CA ASP A 172 -22.36 -1.22 -0.16
C ASP A 172 -21.17 -1.98 0.46
N TYR A 173 -20.42 -1.29 1.31
CA TYR A 173 -19.30 -1.87 2.06
C TYR A 173 -19.75 -3.01 2.98
N LYS A 174 -21.00 -3.00 3.46
CA LYS A 174 -21.53 -4.03 4.35
C LYS A 174 -21.72 -5.33 3.56
N GLY A 175 -22.40 -5.26 2.40
CA GLY A 175 -22.52 -6.40 1.48
C GLY A 175 -21.16 -6.92 1.03
N MET A 176 -20.24 -6.00 0.67
CA MET A 176 -18.89 -6.36 0.24
C MET A 176 -18.11 -7.12 1.32
N SER A 177 -18.24 -6.73 2.59
CA SER A 177 -17.56 -7.41 3.71
C SER A 177 -18.10 -8.82 4.00
N ALA A 178 -19.36 -9.10 3.62
CA ALA A 178 -19.99 -10.41 3.78
C ALA A 178 -19.79 -11.33 2.56
N ASN A 179 -19.20 -10.82 1.47
CA ASN A 179 -19.01 -11.58 0.25
C ASN A 179 -17.85 -12.59 0.40
N PRO A 180 -18.03 -13.88 0.06
CA PRO A 180 -16.96 -14.89 0.14
C PRO A 180 -15.68 -14.55 -0.64
N ALA A 181 -15.78 -13.75 -1.71
CA ALA A 181 -14.60 -13.29 -2.45
C ALA A 181 -13.72 -12.32 -1.64
N PHE A 182 -14.26 -11.68 -0.59
CA PHE A 182 -13.47 -10.85 0.31
C PHE A 182 -12.56 -11.69 1.22
N GLU A 183 -12.99 -12.87 1.65
CA GLU A 183 -12.12 -13.78 2.40
C GLU A 183 -10.97 -14.30 1.52
N ARG A 184 -11.23 -14.59 0.24
CA ARG A 184 -10.15 -14.90 -0.73
C ARG A 184 -9.16 -13.73 -0.90
N TYR A 185 -9.64 -12.48 -0.90
CA TYR A 185 -8.77 -11.30 -0.89
C TYR A 185 -7.91 -11.26 0.38
N CYS A 186 -8.48 -11.58 1.55
CA CYS A 186 -7.73 -11.65 2.80
C CYS A 186 -6.66 -12.75 2.77
N ASP A 187 -6.95 -13.90 2.18
CA ASP A 187 -5.98 -15.00 1.97
C ASP A 187 -4.79 -14.58 1.11
N LEU A 188 -5.04 -13.83 0.03
CA LEU A 188 -3.96 -13.25 -0.79
C LEU A 188 -3.18 -12.19 -0.04
N ALA A 189 -3.85 -11.35 0.77
CA ALA A 189 -3.20 -10.28 1.51
C ALA A 189 -2.20 -10.84 2.53
N ILE A 190 -2.46 -12.02 3.10
CA ILE A 190 -1.51 -12.74 3.96
C ILE A 190 -0.19 -13.00 3.23
N GLN A 191 -0.21 -13.33 1.94
CA GLN A 191 1.01 -13.63 1.17
C GLN A 191 1.95 -12.41 1.02
N LEU A 192 1.46 -11.19 1.26
CA LEU A 192 2.31 -9.99 1.32
C LEU A 192 3.40 -10.10 2.39
N GLN A 193 3.16 -10.85 3.47
CA GLN A 193 4.11 -10.98 4.58
C GLN A 193 5.53 -11.39 4.11
N ARG A 194 5.64 -12.22 3.07
CA ARG A 194 6.89 -12.84 2.64
C ARG A 194 7.42 -12.36 1.27
N VAL A 195 6.81 -11.33 0.68
CA VAL A 195 7.26 -10.81 -0.63
C VAL A 195 8.68 -10.25 -0.58
N GLU A 196 9.37 -10.28 -1.70
CA GLU A 196 10.67 -9.62 -1.86
C GLU A 196 10.50 -8.19 -2.40
N LEU A 197 11.14 -7.23 -1.74
CA LEU A 197 10.97 -5.80 -2.00
C LEU A 197 12.27 -5.11 -2.45
N LEU A 198 13.43 -5.61 -2.01
CA LEU A 198 14.71 -4.94 -2.20
C LEU A 198 15.20 -5.08 -3.65
N SER A 199 14.78 -6.13 -4.34
CA SER A 199 15.13 -6.38 -5.74
C SER A 199 14.24 -5.62 -6.74
N LEU A 200 13.21 -4.90 -6.29
CA LEU A 200 12.25 -4.25 -7.18
C LEU A 200 12.85 -3.01 -7.85
N SER A 201 12.58 -2.86 -9.15
CA SER A 201 12.86 -1.63 -9.90
C SER A 201 12.01 -0.45 -9.40
N ARG A 202 12.28 0.77 -9.88
CA ARG A 202 11.44 1.94 -9.58
C ARG A 202 10.00 1.69 -10.02
N GLU A 203 9.83 1.18 -11.24
CA GLU A 203 8.54 0.96 -11.88
C GLU A 203 7.75 -0.14 -11.14
N GLU A 204 8.42 -1.22 -10.75
CA GLU A 204 7.83 -2.29 -9.94
C GLU A 204 7.41 -1.78 -8.56
N LYS A 205 8.25 -0.97 -7.89
CA LYS A 205 7.90 -0.37 -6.60
C LYS A 205 6.69 0.54 -6.70
N LEU A 206 6.65 1.43 -7.71
CA LEU A 206 5.53 2.34 -7.93
C LEU A 206 4.23 1.54 -8.14
N ALA A 207 4.22 0.63 -9.11
CA ALA A 207 3.04 -0.18 -9.41
C ALA A 207 2.58 -0.99 -8.19
N PHE A 208 3.52 -1.66 -7.51
CA PHE A 208 3.26 -2.45 -6.32
C PHE A 208 2.63 -1.61 -5.21
N PHE A 209 3.32 -0.56 -4.74
CA PHE A 209 2.88 0.19 -3.58
C PHE A 209 1.62 1.02 -3.83
N ILE A 210 1.40 1.51 -5.06
CA ILE A 210 0.15 2.20 -5.40
C ILE A 210 -1.03 1.22 -5.37
N ASN A 211 -0.87 0.03 -5.95
CA ASN A 211 -1.91 -1.01 -5.91
C ASN A 211 -2.20 -1.45 -4.46
N ILE A 212 -1.16 -1.71 -3.66
CA ILE A 212 -1.29 -2.13 -2.27
C ILE A 212 -1.91 -1.02 -1.41
N TYR A 213 -1.48 0.23 -1.54
CA TYR A 213 -2.09 1.35 -0.82
C TYR A 213 -3.59 1.43 -1.11
N ASN A 214 -3.96 1.40 -2.40
CA ASN A 214 -5.34 1.51 -2.81
C ASN A 214 -6.20 0.34 -2.35
N ALA A 215 -5.63 -0.88 -2.31
CA ALA A 215 -6.30 -2.06 -1.80
C ALA A 215 -6.44 -2.04 -0.26
N LEU A 216 -5.39 -1.59 0.45
CA LEU A 216 -5.37 -1.45 1.90
C LEU A 216 -6.40 -0.44 2.41
N VAL A 217 -6.63 0.67 1.71
CA VAL A 217 -7.69 1.63 2.06
C VAL A 217 -9.05 0.94 2.10
N ILE A 218 -9.38 0.14 1.08
CA ILE A 218 -10.67 -0.54 1.00
C ILE A 218 -10.74 -1.67 2.03
N HIS A 219 -9.69 -2.47 2.21
CA HIS A 219 -9.65 -3.49 3.27
C HIS A 219 -9.88 -2.83 4.65
N GLY A 220 -9.24 -1.70 4.92
CA GLY A 220 -9.46 -0.93 6.13
C GLY A 220 -10.92 -0.48 6.30
N TYR A 221 -11.56 0.01 5.24
CA TYR A 221 -12.98 0.40 5.30
C TYR A 221 -13.90 -0.79 5.59
N LEU A 222 -13.61 -1.96 5.01
CA LEU A 222 -14.41 -3.17 5.22
C LEU A 222 -14.27 -3.74 6.64
N ARG A 223 -13.06 -3.69 7.24
CA ARG A 223 -12.81 -4.24 8.58
C ARG A 223 -13.08 -3.25 9.71
N LEU A 224 -12.85 -1.96 9.50
CA LEU A 224 -12.85 -0.94 10.56
C LEU A 224 -13.89 0.17 10.34
N GLY A 225 -14.54 0.20 9.18
CA GLY A 225 -15.44 1.27 8.78
C GLY A 225 -14.71 2.48 8.17
N ALA A 226 -15.45 3.27 7.39
CA ALA A 226 -14.92 4.50 6.82
C ALA A 226 -14.76 5.59 7.90
N PRO A 227 -13.69 6.38 7.89
CA PRO A 227 -13.48 7.45 8.86
C PRO A 227 -14.54 8.55 8.68
N THR A 228 -15.21 8.92 9.76
CA THR A 228 -16.32 9.89 9.77
C THR A 228 -15.91 11.32 10.10
N ASN A 229 -14.70 11.53 10.63
CA ASN A 229 -14.17 12.83 11.01
C ASN A 229 -12.65 12.88 10.85
N TRP A 230 -12.06 14.07 11.04
CA TRP A 230 -10.62 14.25 10.86
C TRP A 230 -9.79 13.38 11.81
N TRP A 231 -10.09 13.30 13.11
CA TRP A 231 -9.33 12.45 14.03
C TRP A 231 -9.38 10.97 13.66
N HIS A 232 -10.56 10.46 13.26
CA HIS A 232 -10.71 9.08 12.77
C HIS A 232 -9.88 8.85 11.51
N ARG A 233 -9.87 9.82 10.59
CA ARG A 233 -9.06 9.76 9.37
C ARG A 233 -7.57 9.78 9.70
N TYR A 234 -7.11 10.65 10.59
CA TYR A 234 -5.72 10.66 11.05
C TYR A 234 -5.32 9.29 11.60
N ARG A 235 -6.13 8.71 12.51
CA ARG A 235 -5.86 7.37 13.04
C ARG A 235 -5.87 6.31 11.95
N PHE A 236 -6.83 6.35 11.04
CA PHE A 236 -6.95 5.40 9.94
C PHE A 236 -5.63 5.33 9.14
N PHE A 237 -5.15 6.47 8.64
CA PHE A 237 -3.94 6.50 7.81
C PHE A 237 -2.64 6.18 8.58
N ASN A 238 -2.61 6.41 9.90
CA ASN A 238 -1.42 6.16 10.72
C ASN A 238 -1.38 4.77 11.40
N TYR A 239 -2.47 4.01 11.42
CA TYR A 239 -2.53 2.71 12.11
C TYR A 239 -2.98 1.54 11.22
N VAL A 240 -3.78 1.79 10.18
CA VAL A 240 -4.15 0.75 9.21
C VAL A 240 -2.92 0.36 8.42
N SER A 241 -2.57 -0.93 8.49
CA SER A 241 -1.31 -1.44 7.98
C SER A 241 -1.40 -2.88 7.45
N TYR A 242 -0.42 -3.22 6.63
CA TYR A 242 -0.06 -4.60 6.29
C TYR A 242 1.35 -4.93 6.74
N LEU A 243 1.58 -6.21 7.02
CA LEU A 243 2.89 -6.83 6.99
C LEU A 243 3.27 -7.09 5.54
N ILE A 244 4.37 -6.48 5.09
CA ILE A 244 4.86 -6.60 3.72
C ILE A 244 6.36 -6.91 3.77
N GLY A 245 6.74 -8.09 3.28
CA GLY A 245 8.14 -8.51 3.19
C GLY A 245 8.88 -8.51 4.53
N GLY A 246 8.19 -8.85 5.63
CA GLY A 246 8.75 -8.90 6.98
C GLY A 246 8.55 -7.65 7.83
N GLU A 247 8.11 -6.54 7.25
CA GLU A 247 8.00 -5.24 7.93
C GLU A 247 6.56 -4.71 7.91
N VAL A 248 6.19 -3.90 8.91
CA VAL A 248 4.86 -3.27 8.99
C VAL A 248 4.86 -1.97 8.19
N PHE A 249 3.91 -1.83 7.27
CA PHE A 249 3.69 -0.61 6.50
C PHE A 249 2.26 -0.10 6.71
N THR A 250 2.13 1.09 7.31
CA THR A 250 0.88 1.84 7.35
C THR A 250 0.60 2.52 6.01
N LEU A 251 -0.63 2.99 5.79
CA LEU A 251 -0.94 3.82 4.62
C LEU A 251 -0.01 5.05 4.55
N GLN A 252 0.23 5.69 5.69
CA GLN A 252 1.15 6.82 5.79
C GLN A 252 2.58 6.44 5.41
N ASP A 253 3.06 5.28 5.86
CA ASP A 253 4.40 4.76 5.54
C ASP A 253 4.54 4.49 4.04
N ILE A 254 3.51 3.92 3.40
CA ILE A 254 3.53 3.64 1.96
C ILE A 254 3.56 4.95 1.17
N GLU A 255 2.65 5.89 1.44
CA GLU A 255 2.58 7.16 0.71
C GLU A 255 3.85 7.99 0.95
N ASN A 256 4.15 8.29 2.20
CA ASN A 256 5.16 9.30 2.54
C ASN A 256 6.55 8.71 2.70
N GLY A 257 6.62 7.48 3.22
CA GLY A 257 7.86 6.76 3.50
C GLY A 257 8.44 6.18 2.23
N VAL A 258 7.62 5.46 1.47
CA VAL A 258 8.07 4.75 0.27
C VAL A 258 7.93 5.62 -0.98
N LEU A 259 6.71 5.98 -1.36
CA LEU A 259 6.41 6.60 -2.66
C LEU A 259 6.87 8.07 -2.76
N ARG A 260 6.90 8.80 -1.65
CA ARG A 260 7.42 10.19 -1.61
C ARG A 260 8.90 10.29 -1.22
N GLY A 261 9.64 9.17 -1.19
CA GLY A 261 11.07 9.17 -0.85
C GLY A 261 11.33 9.65 0.59
N ASN A 262 10.61 9.08 1.56
CA ASN A 262 10.71 9.37 2.98
C ASN A 262 10.53 10.86 3.34
N ARG A 263 9.61 11.54 2.64
CA ARG A 263 9.22 12.93 2.93
C ARG A 263 8.26 13.02 4.10
N LYS A 264 8.21 14.19 4.73
CA LYS A 264 7.24 14.47 5.80
C LYS A 264 5.83 14.53 5.21
N GLY A 265 4.91 13.79 5.81
CA GLY A 265 3.49 13.81 5.44
C GLY A 265 2.76 15.06 5.91
N MET A 266 1.53 15.25 5.42
CA MET A 266 0.64 16.31 5.91
C MET A 266 0.38 16.10 7.41
N ALA A 267 0.44 17.19 8.20
CA ALA A 267 0.26 17.18 9.65
C ALA A 267 1.27 16.32 10.47
N GLN A 268 2.33 15.79 9.83
CA GLN A 268 3.37 15.04 10.52
C GLN A 268 4.49 15.96 10.97
N LEU A 269 5.19 15.64 12.07
CA LEU A 269 6.35 16.42 12.55
C LEU A 269 7.68 15.84 12.08
N ARG A 270 7.74 14.54 11.79
CA ARG A 270 8.97 13.82 11.43
C ARG A 270 8.79 13.06 10.12
N ARG A 271 9.91 12.59 9.56
CA ARG A 271 9.90 11.63 8.44
C ARG A 271 9.38 10.27 8.94
N PRO A 272 8.68 9.50 8.10
CA PRO A 272 8.20 8.16 8.45
C PRO A 272 9.31 7.24 8.95
N PHE A 273 10.44 7.21 8.22
CA PHE A 273 11.53 6.28 8.48
C PHE A 273 12.78 7.00 8.98
N SER A 274 13.37 6.48 10.06
CA SER A 274 14.67 6.92 10.55
C SER A 274 15.81 6.34 9.71
N LYS A 275 17.05 6.82 9.90
CA LYS A 275 18.24 6.30 9.19
C LYS A 275 18.53 4.82 9.47
N THR A 276 18.05 4.30 10.59
CA THR A 276 18.24 2.91 11.01
C THR A 276 17.01 2.04 10.76
N ASP A 277 15.93 2.63 10.25
CA ASP A 277 14.71 1.90 9.92
C ASP A 277 14.96 1.06 8.66
N PRO A 278 14.79 -0.28 8.71
CA PRO A 278 15.03 -1.15 7.56
C PRO A 278 14.15 -0.81 6.36
N ARG A 279 12.94 -0.28 6.59
CA ARG A 279 11.97 0.10 5.56
C ARG A 279 12.48 1.25 4.69
N LEU A 280 13.46 2.04 5.17
CA LEU A 280 14.07 3.11 4.39
C LEU A 280 14.73 2.61 3.09
N GLN A 281 15.23 1.36 3.07
CA GLN A 281 15.85 0.77 1.88
C GLN A 281 14.86 0.53 0.74
N VAL A 282 13.56 0.48 1.06
CA VAL A 282 12.48 0.29 0.09
C VAL A 282 12.05 1.62 -0.53
N ALA A 283 12.35 2.75 0.11
CA ALA A 283 11.92 4.06 -0.34
C ALA A 283 12.45 4.41 -1.74
N LEU A 284 11.65 5.14 -2.51
CA LEU A 284 12.11 5.69 -3.78
C LEU A 284 13.25 6.70 -3.52
N PRO A 285 14.27 6.75 -4.39
CA PRO A 285 15.37 7.70 -4.24
C PRO A 285 14.87 9.15 -4.38
N ASP A 286 13.92 9.37 -5.28
CA ASP A 286 13.30 10.66 -5.56
C ASP A 286 11.79 10.61 -5.36
N VAL A 287 11.20 11.78 -5.09
CA VAL A 287 9.74 11.90 -5.02
C VAL A 287 9.13 11.69 -6.41
N GLU A 288 8.04 10.94 -6.48
CA GLU A 288 7.20 10.85 -7.68
C GLU A 288 5.93 11.69 -7.46
N PRO A 289 5.82 12.94 -7.96
CA PRO A 289 4.65 13.79 -7.69
C PRO A 289 3.36 13.24 -8.28
N LEU A 290 3.42 12.41 -9.33
CA LEU A 290 2.22 11.91 -10.00
C LEU A 290 1.43 10.89 -9.17
N ILE A 291 2.04 10.31 -8.11
CA ILE A 291 1.31 9.41 -7.20
C ILE A 291 0.09 10.09 -6.56
N HIS A 292 0.13 11.41 -6.38
CA HIS A 292 -0.94 12.20 -5.75
C HIS A 292 -2.29 12.09 -6.49
N PHE A 293 -2.25 11.71 -7.77
CA PHE A 293 -3.44 11.51 -8.61
C PHE A 293 -3.80 10.03 -8.77
N ALA A 294 -2.94 9.13 -8.28
CA ALA A 294 -3.09 7.68 -8.38
C ALA A 294 -3.52 7.01 -7.07
N LEU A 295 -3.23 7.64 -5.93
CA LEU A 295 -3.61 7.18 -4.61
C LEU A 295 -5.05 7.58 -4.29
N ASN A 296 -5.91 6.58 -4.09
CA ASN A 296 -7.29 6.75 -3.66
C ASN A 296 -7.32 6.97 -2.15
N CYS A 297 -7.83 8.11 -1.71
CA CYS A 297 -7.95 8.44 -0.29
C CYS A 297 -9.34 8.10 0.30
N GLY A 298 -10.16 7.37 -0.46
CA GLY A 298 -11.49 6.88 -0.12
C GLY A 298 -12.58 7.96 -0.05
N ALA A 299 -12.34 9.14 -0.61
CA ALA A 299 -13.24 10.30 -0.58
C ALA A 299 -14.09 10.44 -1.85
N LYS A 300 -15.15 11.26 -1.77
CA LYS A 300 -16.23 11.43 -2.77
C LYS A 300 -15.85 11.97 -4.17
N GLY A 301 -14.57 12.21 -4.41
CA GLY A 301 -14.04 12.70 -5.69
C GLY A 301 -12.82 11.95 -6.22
N CYS A 302 -12.49 10.76 -5.70
CA CYS A 302 -11.35 10.01 -6.22
C CYS A 302 -11.65 9.46 -7.63
N PRO A 303 -10.70 9.58 -8.59
CA PRO A 303 -10.91 9.09 -9.95
C PRO A 303 -11.16 7.58 -9.97
N PRO A 304 -11.83 7.05 -11.01
CA PRO A 304 -12.08 5.62 -11.09
C PRO A 304 -10.79 4.83 -11.00
N ILE A 305 -10.93 3.80 -10.19
CA ILE A 305 -9.87 3.04 -9.56
C ILE A 305 -9.21 2.17 -10.65
N LYS A 306 -7.98 2.50 -11.05
CA LYS A 306 -7.20 1.72 -12.04
C LYS A 306 -6.24 0.73 -11.37
N THR A 307 -5.90 -0.32 -12.09
CA THR A 307 -4.79 -1.22 -11.78
C THR A 307 -3.52 -0.68 -12.42
N TYR A 308 -2.43 -0.65 -11.68
CA TYR A 308 -1.15 -0.14 -12.16
C TYR A 308 -0.17 -1.28 -12.46
N THR A 309 0.47 -1.25 -13.63
CA THR A 309 1.44 -2.28 -14.08
C THR A 309 2.84 -1.67 -14.18
N PRO A 310 3.91 -2.42 -13.87
CA PRO A 310 5.27 -1.90 -14.03
C PRO A 310 5.58 -1.39 -15.45
N GLN A 311 5.02 -2.04 -16.47
CA GLN A 311 5.28 -1.71 -17.88
C GLN A 311 4.69 -0.36 -18.29
N ASP A 312 3.54 0.01 -17.73
CA ASP A 312 2.78 1.20 -18.13
C ASP A 312 2.70 2.25 -17.02
N ILE A 313 3.40 2.07 -15.91
CA ILE A 313 3.22 2.88 -14.71
C ILE A 313 3.34 4.38 -14.98
N ASP A 314 4.37 4.81 -15.73
CA ASP A 314 4.60 6.22 -16.00
C ASP A 314 3.51 6.82 -16.91
N SER A 315 3.02 6.06 -17.90
CA SER A 315 1.93 6.53 -18.76
C SER A 315 0.61 6.57 -18.00
N GLN A 316 0.32 5.56 -17.18
CA GLN A 316 -0.85 5.49 -16.32
C GLN A 316 -0.91 6.63 -15.30
N LEU A 317 0.23 6.96 -14.69
CA LEU A 317 0.39 8.09 -13.77
C LEU A 317 0.17 9.44 -14.49
N ARG A 318 0.75 9.62 -15.68
CA ARG A 318 0.50 10.82 -16.50
C ARG A 318 -0.97 10.96 -16.88
N THR A 319 -1.60 9.91 -17.37
CA THR A 319 -3.04 9.93 -17.71
C THR A 319 -3.90 10.25 -16.49
N ALA A 320 -3.55 9.76 -15.30
CA ALA A 320 -4.28 10.10 -14.07
C ALA A 320 -4.15 11.60 -13.73
N ALA A 321 -2.96 12.17 -13.87
CA ALA A 321 -2.72 13.59 -13.64
C ALA A 321 -3.43 14.48 -14.67
N GLU A 322 -3.35 14.14 -15.96
CA GLU A 322 -4.04 14.85 -17.04
C GLU A 322 -5.56 14.87 -16.81
N ALA A 323 -6.15 13.71 -16.51
CA ALA A 323 -7.57 13.60 -16.22
C ALA A 323 -8.00 14.39 -14.97
N PHE A 324 -7.13 14.44 -13.96
CA PHE A 324 -7.36 15.24 -12.76
C PHE A 324 -7.33 16.74 -13.08
N LEU A 325 -6.32 17.20 -13.81
CA LEU A 325 -6.15 18.62 -14.17
C LEU A 325 -7.20 19.13 -15.16
N GLU A 326 -7.78 18.26 -15.98
CA GLU A 326 -8.88 18.65 -16.87
C GLU A 326 -10.20 18.86 -16.09
N ASN A 327 -10.33 18.36 -14.87
CA ASN A 327 -11.53 18.53 -14.04
C ASN A 327 -11.57 19.92 -13.38
N ASP A 328 -12.70 20.63 -13.52
CA ASP A 328 -12.93 21.93 -12.88
C ASP A 328 -13.02 21.86 -11.35
N ASP A 329 -13.31 20.68 -10.76
CA ASP A 329 -13.21 20.47 -9.31
C ASP A 329 -11.75 20.47 -8.81
N ALA A 330 -10.77 20.43 -9.73
CA ALA A 330 -9.35 20.32 -9.42
C ALA A 330 -8.48 21.45 -9.99
N CYS A 331 -8.83 21.98 -11.16
CA CYS A 331 -8.10 23.08 -11.80
C CYS A 331 -9.05 23.96 -12.62
N VAL A 332 -9.18 25.22 -12.21
CA VAL A 332 -9.94 26.26 -12.91
C VAL A 332 -8.98 27.36 -13.35
N VAL A 333 -9.02 27.68 -14.64
CA VAL A 333 -8.19 28.73 -15.25
C VAL A 333 -9.10 29.89 -15.62
N ASP A 334 -9.00 31.01 -14.89
CA ASP A 334 -9.76 32.24 -15.14
C ASP A 334 -8.86 33.27 -15.84
N SER A 335 -8.87 33.24 -17.17
CA SER A 335 -8.12 34.17 -18.01
C SER A 335 -8.55 35.63 -17.84
N GLY A 336 -9.80 35.89 -17.46
CA GLY A 336 -10.30 37.25 -17.26
C GLY A 336 -9.73 37.91 -16.00
N LYS A 337 -9.48 37.11 -14.96
CA LYS A 337 -8.88 37.58 -13.70
C LYS A 337 -7.37 37.35 -13.59
N GLY A 338 -6.77 36.59 -14.51
CA GLY A 338 -5.39 36.13 -14.39
C GLY A 338 -5.18 35.23 -13.16
N GLU A 339 -6.18 34.41 -12.84
CA GLU A 339 -6.20 33.57 -11.63
C GLU A 339 -6.31 32.08 -12.01
N VAL A 340 -5.52 31.25 -11.33
CA VAL A 340 -5.58 29.79 -11.43
C VAL A 340 -5.96 29.23 -10.07
N GLN A 341 -7.10 28.54 -10.01
CA GLN A 341 -7.59 27.90 -8.80
C GLN A 341 -7.27 26.41 -8.84
N LEU A 342 -6.52 25.91 -7.86
CA LEU A 342 -6.02 24.54 -7.83
C LEU A 342 -6.58 23.75 -6.65
N SER A 343 -6.63 22.42 -6.77
CA SER A 343 -6.96 21.54 -5.66
C SER A 343 -6.02 21.74 -4.47
N GLN A 344 -6.53 21.55 -3.24
CA GLN A 344 -5.74 21.65 -2.01
C GLN A 344 -4.54 20.70 -1.96
N ILE A 345 -4.53 19.64 -2.78
CA ILE A 345 -3.39 18.73 -2.88
C ILE A 345 -2.09 19.48 -3.24
N PHE A 346 -2.19 20.48 -4.11
CA PHE A 346 -1.06 21.34 -4.49
C PHE A 346 -0.60 22.26 -3.36
N LYS A 347 -1.50 22.58 -2.42
CA LYS A 347 -1.17 23.35 -1.21
C LYS A 347 -0.49 22.47 -0.17
N TRP A 348 -1.06 21.30 0.13
CA TRP A 348 -0.54 20.39 1.16
C TRP A 348 0.81 19.79 0.80
N TYR A 349 0.99 19.47 -0.48
CA TYR A 349 2.21 18.85 -1.01
C TYR A 349 3.01 19.81 -1.88
N ARG A 350 2.94 21.13 -1.60
CA ARG A 350 3.61 22.18 -2.39
C ARG A 350 5.08 21.90 -2.69
N ALA A 351 5.80 21.28 -1.76
CA ALA A 351 7.21 20.90 -1.91
C ALA A 351 7.46 19.80 -2.96
N ASP A 352 6.45 19.00 -3.28
CA ASP A 352 6.53 17.97 -4.32
C ASP A 352 6.36 18.57 -5.73
N PHE A 353 5.68 19.73 -5.82
CA PHE A 353 5.42 20.47 -7.06
C PHE A 353 6.35 21.69 -7.24
N GLY A 354 7.55 21.66 -6.64
CA GLY A 354 8.58 22.68 -6.82
C GLY A 354 8.56 23.83 -5.80
N GLY A 355 7.60 23.89 -4.88
CA GLY A 355 7.64 24.74 -3.67
C GLY A 355 7.30 26.22 -3.85
N THR A 356 7.16 26.69 -5.09
CA THR A 356 6.83 28.09 -5.47
C THR A 356 5.67 28.07 -6.46
N ASP A 357 4.93 29.17 -6.55
CA ASP A 357 3.75 29.23 -7.43
C ASP A 357 4.17 29.17 -8.90
N GLU A 358 5.32 29.74 -9.25
CA GLU A 358 5.88 29.70 -10.59
C GLU A 358 6.22 28.26 -11.02
N LYS A 359 6.91 27.51 -10.14
CA LYS A 359 7.25 26.11 -10.42
C LYS A 359 6.02 25.21 -10.42
N LEU A 360 5.05 25.49 -9.54
CA LEU A 360 3.78 24.77 -9.49
C LEU A 360 2.99 24.96 -10.78
N LEU A 361 2.80 26.20 -11.25
CA LEU A 361 2.06 26.48 -12.48
C LEU A 361 2.77 25.90 -13.71
N LYS A 362 4.11 25.96 -13.74
CA LYS A 362 4.89 25.26 -14.77
C LYS A 362 4.66 23.76 -14.73
N TRP A 363 4.70 23.14 -13.54
CA TRP A 363 4.44 21.72 -13.37
C TRP A 363 3.04 21.36 -13.85
N VAL A 364 2.01 22.13 -13.47
CA VAL A 364 0.63 21.94 -13.92
C VAL A 364 0.57 21.99 -15.44
N LEU A 365 1.13 23.03 -16.05
CA LEU A 365 1.14 23.20 -17.51
C LEU A 365 1.79 22.01 -18.23
N ASP A 366 2.91 21.52 -17.72
CA ASP A 366 3.68 20.41 -18.30
C ASP A 366 2.94 19.06 -18.21
N HIS A 367 1.91 18.94 -17.34
CA HIS A 367 1.13 17.72 -17.12
C HIS A 367 -0.35 17.85 -17.51
N MET A 368 -0.74 18.94 -18.18
CA MET A 368 -2.05 19.06 -18.80
C MET A 368 -2.07 18.39 -20.18
N SER A 369 -3.20 17.75 -20.49
CA SER A 369 -3.51 17.32 -21.85
C SER A 369 -3.62 18.52 -22.78
N ASP A 370 -3.47 18.29 -24.09
CA ASP A 370 -3.63 19.35 -25.08
C ASP A 370 -5.10 19.77 -25.18
N SER A 371 -5.48 20.74 -24.34
CA SER A 371 -6.85 21.22 -24.17
C SER A 371 -6.92 22.76 -24.23
N PRO A 372 -8.11 23.34 -24.49
CA PRO A 372 -8.30 24.80 -24.42
C PRO A 372 -7.89 25.40 -23.06
N LYS A 373 -8.00 24.60 -21.99
CA LYS A 373 -7.59 24.98 -20.63
C LYS A 373 -6.07 25.14 -20.55
N LYS A 374 -5.30 24.26 -21.18
CA LYS A 374 -3.83 24.37 -21.28
C LYS A 374 -3.43 25.63 -22.06
N THR A 375 -4.07 25.89 -23.21
CA THR A 375 -3.82 27.12 -23.99
C THR A 375 -4.13 28.38 -23.19
N SER A 376 -5.22 28.37 -22.42
CA SER A 376 -5.59 29.48 -21.54
C SER A 376 -4.54 29.73 -20.46
N LEU A 377 -4.04 28.65 -19.82
CA LEU A 377 -2.97 28.75 -18.83
C LEU A 377 -1.67 29.29 -19.44
N GLN A 378 -1.28 28.83 -20.64
CA GLN A 378 -0.13 29.36 -21.38
C GLN A 378 -0.27 30.87 -21.65
N GLY A 379 -1.47 31.31 -22.02
CA GLY A 379 -1.78 32.72 -22.23
C GLY A 379 -1.60 33.55 -20.96
N ILE A 380 -2.16 33.10 -19.84
CA ILE A 380 -2.03 33.79 -18.55
C ILE A 380 -0.57 33.87 -18.11
N LEU A 381 0.18 32.77 -18.22
CA LEU A 381 1.59 32.72 -17.83
C LEU A 381 2.48 33.64 -18.68
N SER A 382 2.13 33.82 -19.96
CA SER A 382 2.82 34.76 -20.85
C SER A 382 2.45 36.22 -20.57
N GLY A 383 1.28 36.47 -19.98
CA GLY A 383 0.74 37.79 -19.66
C GLY A 383 1.27 38.43 -18.37
N GLY A 384 2.07 37.72 -17.57
CA GLY A 384 2.74 38.26 -16.38
C GLY A 384 2.32 37.60 -15.06
N LYS A 385 2.19 38.39 -13.98
CA LYS A 385 1.92 37.87 -12.63
C LYS A 385 0.56 37.14 -12.58
N THR A 386 0.62 35.85 -12.28
CA THR A 386 -0.55 34.99 -12.12
C THR A 386 -0.89 34.82 -10.65
N LYS A 387 -2.16 34.98 -10.28
CA LYS A 387 -2.63 34.70 -8.92
C LYS A 387 -2.95 33.21 -8.79
N VAL A 388 -2.40 32.54 -7.77
CA VAL A 388 -2.76 31.16 -7.43
C VAL A 388 -3.68 31.16 -6.21
N SER A 389 -4.81 30.48 -6.30
CA SER A 389 -5.69 30.19 -5.16
C SER A 389 -6.07 28.72 -5.11
N PHE A 390 -6.72 28.29 -4.01
CA PHE A 390 -7.03 26.87 -3.79
C PHE A 390 -8.53 26.65 -3.57
N LEU A 391 -9.07 25.67 -4.29
CA LEU A 391 -10.48 25.27 -4.22
C LEU A 391 -10.82 24.69 -2.83
N PRO A 392 -12.06 24.83 -2.34
CA PRO A 392 -12.51 24.14 -1.14
C PRO A 392 -12.48 22.62 -1.34
N TYR A 393 -12.10 21.86 -0.31
CA TYR A 393 -12.00 20.40 -0.39
C TYR A 393 -13.02 19.75 0.54
N ASP A 394 -13.85 18.86 -0.01
CA ASP A 394 -14.80 18.07 0.76
C ASP A 394 -14.16 16.76 1.24
N TRP A 395 -14.11 16.59 2.57
CA TRP A 395 -13.56 15.41 3.23
C TRP A 395 -14.58 14.30 3.45
N SER A 396 -15.81 14.45 2.95
CA SER A 396 -16.88 13.45 3.13
C SER A 396 -16.57 12.11 2.43
N SER A 397 -16.97 11.01 3.08
CA SER A 397 -16.83 9.64 2.57
C SER A 397 -17.93 9.28 1.57
N ASN A 398 -17.67 8.29 0.70
CA ASN A 398 -18.60 7.73 -0.28
C ASN A 398 -19.52 6.61 0.25
N SER A 399 -19.68 6.48 1.56
CA SER A 399 -20.54 5.44 2.15
C SER A 399 -22.02 5.81 2.07
N SER A 400 -22.86 4.91 1.56
CA SER A 400 -24.29 4.88 1.91
C SER A 400 -24.45 4.17 3.24
N HIS A 401 -25.19 4.77 4.18
CA HIS A 401 -25.55 4.15 5.45
C HIS A 401 -26.55 3.00 5.26
#